data_AF-A0AAE1QQB3-F1
#
_entry.id   AF-A0AAE1QQB3-F1
#
_cell.length_a   1.000
_cell.length_b   1.000
_cell.length_c   1.000
_cell.angle_alpha   90.00
_cell.angle_beta   90.00
_cell.angle_gamma   90.00
#
_symmetry.space_group_name_H-M   'P 1'
#
loop_
_entity.id
_entity.type
_entity.pdbx_description
1 polymer ?
#
loop_
_entity_poly.entity_id
_entity_poly.type
_entity_poly.pdbx_seq_one_letter_code
_entity_poly.pdbx_strand_id
1 'polypeptide(L)'
;MYSVALCGGLPKRQQGGRDSKPKNLGVKKFGGERVIPGNIIVRQRGTRFHPGNYVGIGKDHTLFALKEGMLKFEHHKLSGRKWVHVEPKDGDVLHPVYSSTTAAAEPKIAT
;
A
#
# COMPACT_ATOMS: atom_id res chain seq x y z
N MET A 1 38.08 -54.06 28.03
CA MET A 1 38.22 -53.41 26.72
C MET A 1 36.91 -53.63 25.99
N TYR A 2 35.93 -52.73 26.16
CA TYR A 2 35.54 -51.69 25.19
C TYR A 2 35.38 -52.29 23.78
N SER A 3 34.23 -52.30 23.12
CA SER A 3 33.15 -51.33 23.15
C SER A 3 31.89 -51.96 22.56
N VAL A 4 30.76 -51.65 23.16
CA VAL A 4 29.41 -51.95 22.68
C VAL A 4 29.18 -51.38 21.27
N ALA A 5 28.65 -52.23 20.38
CA ALA A 5 28.09 -51.80 19.11
C ALA A 5 26.74 -51.12 19.37
N LEU A 6 26.77 -49.79 19.56
CA LEU A 6 25.59 -48.93 19.45
C LEU A 6 25.67 -48.21 18.11
N CYS A 7 25.22 -48.86 17.04
CA CYS A 7 24.78 -48.13 15.85
C CYS A 7 23.41 -47.50 16.17
N GLY A 8 23.42 -46.49 17.04
CA GLY A 8 22.26 -45.73 17.45
C GLY A 8 22.12 -44.47 16.61
N GLY A 9 21.01 -44.37 15.88
CA GLY A 9 20.43 -43.09 15.46
C GLY A 9 20.96 -42.51 14.15
N LEU A 10 20.24 -42.74 13.05
CA LEU A 10 20.24 -41.82 11.92
C LEU A 10 19.95 -40.39 12.42
N PRO A 11 20.74 -39.37 12.06
CA PRO A 11 20.38 -37.99 12.37
C PRO A 11 19.12 -37.63 11.57
N LYS A 12 17.96 -37.67 12.21
CA LYS A 12 16.76 -37.00 11.69
C LYS A 12 17.04 -35.50 11.68
N ARG A 13 17.62 -35.00 10.58
CA ARG A 13 17.58 -33.57 10.28
C ARG A 13 16.10 -33.23 10.19
N GLN A 14 15.58 -32.48 11.15
CA GLN A 14 14.23 -31.94 11.09
C GLN A 14 14.14 -31.15 9.78
N GLN A 15 13.51 -31.76 8.78
CA GLN A 15 13.21 -31.11 7.52
C GLN A 15 12.27 -29.97 7.87
N GLY A 16 12.79 -28.75 7.79
CA GLY A 16 12.16 -27.55 8.29
C GLY A 16 10.80 -27.33 7.65
N GLY A 17 9.75 -27.73 8.36
CA GLY A 17 8.35 -27.46 8.05
C GLY A 17 7.77 -26.46 9.04
N ARG A 18 8.38 -25.27 9.13
CA ARG A 18 7.75 -24.13 9.81
C ARG A 18 7.24 -23.18 8.75
N ASP A 19 6.16 -23.57 8.08
CA ASP A 19 5.54 -22.72 7.09
C ASP A 19 4.84 -21.56 7.81
N SER A 20 5.35 -20.36 7.58
CA SER A 20 4.69 -19.15 8.07
C SER A 20 3.43 -18.88 7.25
N LYS A 21 2.33 -18.53 7.93
CA LYS A 21 1.08 -18.10 7.28
C LYS A 21 1.32 -16.99 6.25
N PRO A 22 0.56 -16.96 5.14
CA PRO A 22 0.69 -15.91 4.13
C PRO A 22 0.43 -14.53 4.72
N LYS A 23 1.27 -13.55 4.36
CA LYS A 23 1.25 -12.18 4.92
C LYS A 23 0.51 -11.18 4.03
N ASN A 24 -0.08 -11.61 2.91
CA ASN A 24 -0.89 -10.80 1.98
C ASN A 24 -0.24 -9.48 1.54
N LEU A 25 1.09 -9.50 1.36
CA LEU A 25 1.87 -8.38 0.84
C LEU A 25 1.56 -8.12 -0.64
N GLY A 26 1.91 -6.94 -1.13
CA GLY A 26 1.77 -6.57 -2.53
C GLY A 26 1.00 -5.26 -2.74
N VAL A 27 0.77 -4.98 -4.02
CA VAL A 27 0.00 -3.84 -4.50
C VAL A 27 -1.49 -4.10 -4.26
N LYS A 28 -2.21 -3.09 -3.79
CA LYS A 28 -3.66 -3.12 -3.54
C LYS A 28 -4.43 -2.23 -4.50
N LYS A 29 -3.80 -1.17 -5.01
CA LYS A 29 -4.35 -0.24 -5.99
C LYS A 29 -3.42 -0.09 -7.18
N PHE A 30 -3.96 -0.24 -8.39
CA PHE A 30 -3.21 -0.13 -9.63
C PHE A 30 -3.23 1.30 -10.18
N GLY A 31 -2.40 1.55 -11.20
CA GLY A 31 -2.32 2.86 -11.85
C GLY A 31 -3.63 3.18 -12.58
N GLY A 32 -4.10 4.42 -12.46
CA GLY A 32 -5.36 4.87 -13.03
C GLY A 32 -6.59 4.62 -12.15
N GLU A 33 -6.45 3.91 -11.02
CA GLU A 33 -7.55 3.79 -10.06
C GLU A 33 -7.77 5.08 -9.25
N ARG A 34 -9.03 5.34 -8.91
CA ARG A 34 -9.41 6.37 -7.94
C ARG A 34 -9.04 5.93 -6.53
N VAL A 35 -8.40 6.82 -5.78
CA VAL A 35 -8.04 6.63 -4.37
C VAL A 35 -8.65 7.72 -3.50
N ILE A 36 -8.98 7.36 -2.27
CA ILE A 36 -9.49 8.22 -1.20
C ILE A 36 -8.37 8.36 -0.14
N PRO A 37 -8.27 9.46 0.63
CA PRO A 37 -7.32 9.56 1.74
C PRO A 37 -7.47 8.38 2.69
N GLY A 38 -6.35 7.81 3.11
CA GLY A 38 -6.30 6.63 3.97
C GLY A 38 -6.33 5.29 3.22
N ASN A 39 -6.58 5.27 1.91
CA ASN A 39 -6.49 4.04 1.13
C ASN A 39 -5.05 3.52 1.08
N ILE A 40 -4.90 2.22 1.33
CA ILE A 40 -3.61 1.52 1.22
C ILE A 40 -3.34 1.23 -0.26
N ILE A 41 -2.18 1.68 -0.74
CA ILE A 41 -1.75 1.48 -2.13
C ILE A 41 -0.89 0.23 -2.24
N VAL A 42 0.13 0.10 -1.37
CA VAL A 42 1.07 -1.02 -1.39
C VAL A 42 1.45 -1.41 0.04
N ARG A 43 1.33 -2.70 0.36
CA ARG A 43 1.94 -3.29 1.56
C ARG A 43 3.23 -4.00 1.15
N GLN A 44 4.37 -3.51 1.62
CA GLN A 44 5.69 -4.01 1.19
C GLN A 44 6.59 -4.33 2.38
N ARG A 45 7.72 -4.99 2.08
CA ARG A 45 8.84 -5.13 3.01
C ARG A 45 10.01 -4.39 2.39
N GLY A 46 10.52 -3.39 3.11
CA GLY A 46 11.42 -2.38 2.55
C GLY A 46 10.72 -1.47 1.54
N THR A 47 11.49 -0.61 0.89
CA THR A 47 11.01 0.40 -0.07
C THR A 47 11.22 -0.05 -1.52
N ARG A 48 10.38 -0.97 -2.01
CA ARG A 48 10.34 -1.30 -3.45
C ARG A 48 9.74 -0.14 -4.25
N PHE A 49 8.74 0.49 -3.67
CA PHE A 49 8.13 1.72 -4.15
C PHE A 49 8.43 2.84 -3.15
N HIS A 50 8.80 3.99 -3.70
CA HIS A 50 9.07 5.20 -2.94
C HIS A 50 7.83 6.12 -2.94
N PRO A 51 7.55 6.80 -1.83
CA PRO A 51 6.48 7.78 -1.78
C PRO A 51 6.83 8.96 -2.69
N GLY A 52 5.90 9.32 -3.57
CA GLY A 52 5.92 10.54 -4.37
C GLY A 52 4.89 11.55 -3.85
N ASN A 53 4.25 12.26 -4.77
CA ASN A 53 3.32 13.34 -4.43
C ASN A 53 2.05 12.81 -3.76
N TYR A 54 1.64 13.45 -2.65
CA TYR A 54 0.42 13.13 -1.90
C TYR A 54 0.30 11.66 -1.43
N VAL A 55 1.45 11.02 -1.19
CA VAL A 55 1.55 9.65 -0.64
C VAL A 55 2.34 9.68 0.66
N GLY A 56 1.79 9.08 1.71
CA GLY A 56 2.45 8.88 2.98
C GLY A 56 3.11 7.51 3.11
N ILE A 57 4.08 7.40 4.01
CA ILE A 57 4.74 6.13 4.37
C ILE A 57 4.47 5.78 5.84
N GLY A 58 4.03 4.54 6.08
CA GLY A 58 3.81 4.00 7.42
C GLY A 58 5.09 3.43 8.05
N LYS A 59 5.01 3.03 9.32
CA LYS A 59 6.13 2.39 10.05
C LYS A 59 6.61 1.10 9.39
N ASP A 60 5.72 0.35 8.76
CA ASP A 60 6.03 -0.88 8.02
C ASP A 60 6.34 -0.64 6.53
N HIS A 61 6.64 0.61 6.14
CA HIS A 61 6.84 1.05 4.76
C HIS A 61 5.62 0.85 3.85
N THR A 62 4.43 0.68 4.43
CA THR A 62 3.16 0.70 3.69
C THR A 62 2.92 2.10 3.12
N LEU A 63 2.56 2.16 1.83
CA LEU A 63 2.20 3.42 1.17
C LEU A 63 0.70 3.63 1.21
N PHE A 64 0.28 4.84 1.58
CA PHE A 64 -1.13 5.24 1.65
C PHE A 64 -1.36 6.62 1.00
N ALA A 65 -2.56 6.83 0.47
CA ALA A 65 -2.94 8.10 -0.15
C ALA A 65 -3.29 9.15 0.90
N LEU A 66 -2.83 10.40 0.71
CA LEU A 66 -3.16 11.55 1.57
C LEU A 66 -4.30 12.40 1.01
N LYS A 67 -4.53 12.32 -0.30
CA LYS A 67 -5.54 13.09 -1.02
C LYS A 67 -6.33 12.17 -1.94
N GLU A 68 -7.52 12.64 -2.31
CA GLU A 68 -8.34 12.01 -3.34
C GLU A 68 -7.74 12.28 -4.72
N GLY A 69 -7.77 11.27 -5.60
CA GLY A 69 -7.20 11.44 -6.93
C GLY A 69 -6.98 10.13 -7.67
N MET A 70 -6.22 10.22 -8.77
CA MET A 70 -5.80 9.06 -9.55
C MET A 70 -4.38 8.64 -9.19
N LEU A 71 -4.17 7.33 -9.09
CA LEU A 71 -2.86 6.79 -8.78
C LEU A 71 -1.97 6.71 -10.04
N LYS A 72 -0.74 7.19 -9.95
CA LYS A 72 0.25 7.14 -11.03
C LYS A 72 1.55 6.51 -10.54
N PHE A 73 2.02 5.50 -11.26
CA PHE A 73 3.32 4.88 -11.04
C PHE A 73 4.33 5.48 -12.01
N GLU A 74 5.46 5.94 -11.47
CA GLU A 74 6.58 6.42 -12.27
C GLU A 74 7.79 5.49 -12.09
N HIS A 75 8.51 5.24 -13.18
CA HIS A 75 9.72 4.45 -13.17
C HIS A 75 10.87 5.25 -13.74
N HIS A 76 11.86 5.54 -12.89
CA HIS A 76 13.03 6.30 -13.30
C HIS A 76 14.01 5.41 -14.07
N LYS A 77 14.13 5.62 -15.39
CA LYS A 77 14.91 4.75 -16.29
C LYS A 77 16.39 4.67 -15.91
N LEU A 78 16.98 5.75 -15.39
CA LEU A 78 18.41 5.80 -15.07
C LEU A 78 18.74 5.18 -13.71
N SER A 79 17.80 5.22 -12.75
CA SER A 79 18.04 4.79 -11.36
C SER A 79 17.34 3.46 -11.03
N GLY A 80 16.39 3.02 -11.87
CA GLY A 80 15.55 1.85 -11.61
C GLY A 80 14.56 2.02 -10.46
N ARG A 81 14.52 3.20 -9.82
CA ARG A 81 13.63 3.50 -8.69
C ARG A 81 12.20 3.71 -9.17
N LYS A 82 11.26 3.12 -8.44
CA LYS A 82 9.82 3.24 -8.68
C LYS A 82 9.21 4.20 -7.68
N TRP A 83 8.42 5.13 -8.17
CA TRP A 83 7.73 6.15 -7.40
C TRP A 83 6.23 6.03 -7.56
N VAL A 84 5.50 6.43 -6.54
CA VAL A 84 4.04 6.40 -6.51
C VAL A 84 3.54 7.80 -6.21
N HIS A 85 2.78 8.34 -7.15
CA HIS A 85 2.18 9.67 -7.05
C HIS A 85 0.67 9.52 -7.05
N VAL A 86 -0.02 10.40 -6.34
CA VAL A 86 -1.45 10.62 -6.51
C VAL A 86 -1.61 11.96 -7.22
N GLU A 87 -2.26 11.95 -8.38
CA GLU A 87 -2.67 13.16 -9.08
C GLU A 87 -4.07 13.55 -8.56
N PRO A 88 -4.19 14.61 -7.75
CA PRO A 88 -5.48 15.04 -7.26
C PRO A 88 -6.34 15.48 -8.44
N LYS A 89 -7.57 14.96 -8.51
CA LYS A 89 -8.60 15.53 -9.38
C LYS A 89 -9.40 16.48 -8.50
N ASP A 90 -9.17 17.78 -8.66
CA ASP A 90 -9.86 18.85 -7.92
C ASP A 90 -11.37 18.97 -8.24
N GLY A 91 -12.04 17.89 -8.66
CA GLY A 91 -13.41 17.96 -9.17
C GLY A 91 -14.29 16.74 -8.91
N ASP A 92 -13.85 15.77 -8.09
CA ASP A 92 -14.71 14.65 -7.73
C ASP A 92 -15.40 14.94 -6.40
N VAL A 93 -16.67 15.35 -6.54
CA VAL A 93 -17.66 15.53 -5.47
C VAL A 93 -17.59 14.41 -4.44
N LEU A 94 -17.55 14.82 -3.17
CA LEU A 94 -17.84 13.99 -1.99
C LEU A 94 -18.97 13.00 -2.29
N HIS A 95 -18.85 11.77 -1.79
CA HIS A 95 -19.92 10.77 -1.85
C HIS A 95 -21.29 11.42 -1.54
N PRO A 96 -22.37 11.15 -2.30
CA PRO A 96 -23.65 11.87 -2.20
C PRO A 96 -24.34 11.78 -0.83
N VAL A 97 -23.80 11.00 0.11
CA VAL A 97 -24.25 10.97 1.51
C VAL A 97 -23.76 12.20 2.31
N TYR A 98 -22.76 12.96 1.81
CA TYR A 98 -22.17 14.12 2.51
C TYR A 98 -22.17 15.43 1.71
N SER A 99 -22.88 15.52 0.58
CA SER A 99 -22.96 16.74 -0.24
C SER A 99 -24.10 17.70 0.15
N SER A 100 -24.57 17.71 1.41
CA SER A 100 -25.70 18.54 1.84
C SER A 100 -25.36 20.01 2.16
N THR A 101 -24.14 20.49 1.86
CA THR A 101 -23.77 21.91 2.12
C THR A 101 -23.31 22.66 0.86
N THR A 102 -23.85 22.31 -0.31
CA THR A 102 -23.75 23.15 -1.53
C THR A 102 -25.16 23.41 -2.10
N ALA A 103 -26.10 23.75 -1.21
CA ALA A 103 -27.48 24.10 -1.57
C ALA A 103 -28.01 25.34 -0.79
N ALA A 104 -27.12 26.28 -0.44
CA ALA A 104 -27.53 27.55 0.17
C ALA A 104 -26.56 28.69 -0.18
N ALA A 105 -26.61 29.14 -1.43
CA ALA A 105 -26.15 30.46 -1.82
C ALA A 105 -27.04 30.97 -2.95
N GLU A 106 -28.32 31.23 -2.64
CA GLU A 106 -29.14 32.10 -3.47
C GLU A 106 -28.73 33.56 -3.18
N PRO A 107 -28.37 34.38 -4.18
CA PRO A 107 -28.17 35.80 -3.97
C PRO A 107 -29.54 36.46 -3.80
N LYS A 108 -29.86 36.89 -2.58
CA LYS A 108 -30.98 37.80 -2.35
C LYS A 108 -30.63 39.14 -2.97
N ILE A 109 -31.06 39.35 -4.22
CA ILE A 109 -31.17 40.68 -4.81
C ILE A 109 -32.27 41.39 -4.02
N ALA A 110 -31.87 42.31 -3.15
CA ALA A 110 -32.78 43.26 -2.54
C ALA A 110 -33.01 44.38 -3.56
N THR A 111 -34.24 44.45 -4.09
CA THR A 111 -34.84 45.70 -4.59
C THR A 111 -35.76 46.22 -3.49
#